data_AF-A0A7J9GE19-F1
#
_entry.id   AF-A0A7J9GE19-F1
#
_cell.length_a   1.000
_cell.length_b   1.000
_cell.length_c   1.000
_cell.angle_alpha   90.00
_cell.angle_beta   90.00
_cell.angle_gamma   90.00
#
_symmetry.space_group_name_H-M   'P 1'
#
loop_
_entity.id
_entity.type
_entity.pdbx_description
1 polymer ?
#
loop_
_entity_poly.entity_id
_entity_poly.type
_entity_poly.pdbx_seq_one_letter_code
_entity_poly.pdbx_strand_id
1 'polypeptide(L)'
;MGSLVGHVLPGLAFFLLGFWHLFNHIKLHSLHPNPCISPTWFPTPKSRHLELFLIMVASSISISMELFISPARHQPLDPDGTIPSTHLHNFEHSSISMTFFTYAAFAIILDKISPKAKHSLTQFIAAVAFAQQLLLFHFHSADHMGVEGQYHLLLQTVIVVSLTTTLTGIGLPKSFMVSFIRSLSVLYQGVWLIIMGYMIWTPSLVSKGCFLHNEDGHQVVRCSSNEALQRAKSLVNIIFSWTLIAVIIFSMALYLVLAKLYGEKMDYLTLKKEEDLELEVEEESDGFESQKEGKLYAVMDIE
;
A
#
# COMPACT_ATOMS: atom_id res chain seq x y z
N MET A 1 15.59 6.10 14.52
CA MET A 1 15.74 7.58 14.47
C MET A 1 15.71 8.12 13.03
N GLY A 2 15.19 9.33 12.82
CA GLY A 2 15.04 9.95 11.50
C GLY A 2 16.36 10.10 10.75
N SER A 3 16.56 9.30 9.72
CA SER A 3 17.73 9.35 8.85
C SER A 3 17.29 9.26 7.39
N LEU A 4 18.19 9.61 6.47
CA LEU A 4 17.95 9.45 5.03
C LEU A 4 17.48 8.02 4.72
N VAL A 5 18.23 7.01 5.17
CA VAL A 5 17.90 5.60 4.94
C VAL A 5 16.62 5.19 5.68
N GLY A 6 16.45 5.67 6.91
CA GLY A 6 15.25 5.42 7.73
C GLY A 6 13.95 5.98 7.14
N HIS A 7 14.03 6.96 6.22
CA HIS A 7 12.86 7.46 5.50
C HIS A 7 12.73 6.86 4.10
N VAL A 8 13.82 6.80 3.34
CA VAL A 8 13.80 6.31 1.95
C VAL A 8 13.46 4.82 1.89
N LEU A 9 14.00 3.99 2.78
CA LEU A 9 13.75 2.54 2.72
C LEU A 9 12.29 2.18 3.05
N PRO A 10 11.67 2.66 4.14
CA PRO A 10 10.23 2.50 4.34
C PRO A 10 9.42 3.16 3.23
N GLY A 11 9.86 4.32 2.72
CA GLY A 11 9.22 5.01 1.61
C GLY A 11 9.14 4.15 0.34
N LEU A 12 10.22 3.45 -0.01
CA LEU A 12 10.23 2.49 -1.12
C LEU A 12 9.28 1.32 -0.88
N ALA A 13 9.22 0.79 0.34
CA ALA A 13 8.30 -0.30 0.68
C ALA A 13 6.83 0.13 0.52
N PHE A 14 6.45 1.28 1.07
CA PHE A 14 5.10 1.85 0.90
C PHE A 14 4.78 2.21 -0.54
N PHE A 15 5.76 2.72 -1.30
CA PHE A 15 5.59 3.03 -2.72
C PHE A 15 5.28 1.77 -3.53
N LEU A 16 6.09 0.73 -3.39
CA LEU A 16 5.91 -0.52 -4.11
C LEU A 16 4.60 -1.22 -3.71
N LEU A 17 4.28 -1.26 -2.42
CA LEU A 17 3.03 -1.84 -1.91
C LEU A 17 1.81 -1.07 -2.42
N GLY A 18 1.84 0.26 -2.31
CA GLY A 18 0.75 1.12 -2.76
C GLY A 18 0.54 1.06 -4.28
N PHE A 19 1.62 1.01 -5.07
CA PHE A 19 1.54 0.83 -6.52
C PHE A 19 0.97 -0.55 -6.88
N TRP A 20 1.44 -1.60 -6.20
CA TRP A 20 0.94 -2.96 -6.35
C TRP A 20 -0.57 -3.04 -6.03
N HIS A 21 -1.02 -2.42 -4.94
CA HIS A 21 -2.45 -2.32 -4.63
C HIS A 21 -3.19 -1.53 -5.69
N LEU A 22 -2.72 -0.33 -6.04
CA LEU A 22 -3.40 0.54 -7.00
C LEU A 22 -3.62 -0.17 -8.35
N PHE A 23 -2.57 -0.80 -8.88
CA PHE A 23 -2.63 -1.58 -10.10
C PHE A 23 -3.68 -2.71 -10.01
N ASN A 24 -3.63 -3.51 -8.95
CA ASN A 24 -4.52 -4.67 -8.82
C ASN A 24 -5.98 -4.28 -8.53
N HIS A 25 -6.22 -3.20 -7.79
CA HIS A 25 -7.58 -2.68 -7.57
C HIS A 25 -8.19 -2.18 -8.88
N ILE A 26 -7.43 -1.43 -9.68
CA ILE A 26 -7.87 -0.97 -11.01
C ILE A 26 -8.14 -2.18 -11.91
N LYS A 27 -7.18 -3.10 -12.02
CA LYS A 27 -7.33 -4.32 -12.83
C LYS A 27 -8.55 -5.14 -12.41
N LEU A 28 -8.76 -5.34 -11.11
CA LEU A 28 -9.90 -6.09 -10.60
C LEU A 28 -11.22 -5.43 -10.99
N HIS A 29 -11.30 -4.10 -10.87
CA HIS A 29 -12.49 -3.34 -11.25
C HIS A 29 -12.74 -3.38 -12.77
N SER A 30 -11.70 -3.30 -13.59
CA SER A 30 -11.82 -3.40 -15.05
C SER A 30 -12.24 -4.79 -15.52
N LEU A 31 -11.78 -5.86 -14.86
CA LEU A 31 -12.16 -7.24 -15.20
C LEU A 31 -13.56 -7.61 -14.67
N HIS A 32 -13.93 -7.08 -13.50
CA HIS A 32 -15.18 -7.39 -12.83
C HIS A 32 -15.85 -6.09 -12.34
N PRO A 33 -16.65 -5.41 -13.19
CA PRO A 33 -17.34 -4.18 -12.82
C PRO A 33 -18.45 -4.40 -11.77
N ASN A 34 -18.86 -5.66 -11.56
CA ASN A 34 -19.80 -6.03 -10.50
C ASN A 34 -19.19 -5.91 -9.10
N PRO A 35 -20.01 -5.75 -8.04
CA PRO A 35 -19.52 -5.45 -6.69
C PRO A 35 -18.73 -6.62 -6.05
N CYS A 36 -17.44 -6.73 -6.37
CA CYS A 36 -16.50 -7.63 -5.71
C CYS A 36 -15.96 -6.99 -4.41
N ILE A 37 -15.73 -7.83 -3.40
CA ILE A 37 -15.08 -7.39 -2.17
C ILE A 37 -13.65 -6.96 -2.53
N SER A 38 -13.34 -5.70 -2.24
CA SER A 38 -12.00 -5.13 -2.44
C SER A 38 -11.06 -5.68 -1.38
N PRO A 39 -10.07 -6.52 -1.74
CA PRO A 39 -9.19 -7.12 -0.74
C PRO A 39 -8.21 -6.07 -0.16
N THR A 40 -7.54 -6.43 0.93
CA THR A 40 -6.47 -5.61 1.53
C THR A 40 -5.07 -6.01 1.08
N TRP A 41 -4.95 -7.15 0.41
CA TRP A 41 -3.73 -7.72 -0.16
C TRP A 41 -4.08 -8.58 -1.39
N PHE A 42 -3.13 -8.80 -2.29
CA PHE A 42 -3.37 -9.54 -3.54
C PHE A 42 -2.54 -10.82 -3.64
N PRO A 43 -3.14 -11.94 -4.09
CA PRO A 43 -2.40 -13.15 -4.35
C PRO A 43 -1.58 -13.06 -5.64
N THR A 44 -0.41 -13.71 -5.65
CA THR A 44 0.42 -13.84 -6.85
C THR A 44 0.41 -15.28 -7.39
N PRO A 45 0.64 -15.50 -8.69
CA PRO A 45 0.58 -16.84 -9.29
C PRO A 45 1.59 -17.85 -8.69
N LYS A 46 2.79 -17.38 -8.31
CA LYS A 46 3.85 -18.24 -7.78
C LYS A 46 3.69 -18.51 -6.28
N SER A 47 3.21 -17.53 -5.52
CA SER A 47 2.95 -17.67 -4.09
C SER A 47 1.75 -16.81 -3.70
N ARG A 48 0.71 -17.47 -3.18
CA ARG A 48 -0.53 -16.80 -2.78
C ARG A 48 -0.27 -15.68 -1.77
N HIS A 49 0.64 -15.86 -0.82
CA HIS A 49 0.88 -14.90 0.26
C HIS A 49 2.16 -14.07 0.06
N LEU A 50 2.69 -13.98 -1.17
CA LEU A 50 3.97 -13.30 -1.43
C LEU A 50 4.02 -11.88 -0.86
N GLU A 51 2.97 -11.09 -1.10
CA GLU A 51 2.87 -9.73 -0.59
C GLU A 51 2.99 -9.69 0.95
N LEU A 52 2.26 -10.56 1.64
CA LEU A 52 2.25 -10.63 3.11
C LEU A 52 3.62 -11.08 3.65
N PHE A 53 4.28 -12.03 2.98
CA PHE A 53 5.65 -12.41 3.35
C PHE A 53 6.64 -11.27 3.15
N LEU A 54 6.52 -10.50 2.07
CA LEU A 54 7.38 -9.33 1.85
C LEU A 54 7.15 -8.26 2.91
N ILE A 55 5.91 -8.03 3.34
CA ILE A 55 5.59 -7.13 4.47
C ILE A 55 6.24 -7.65 5.75
N MET A 56 6.11 -8.94 6.07
CA MET A 56 6.75 -9.54 7.25
C MET A 56 8.28 -9.37 7.22
N VAL A 57 8.92 -9.67 6.09
CA VAL A 57 10.38 -9.53 5.95
C VAL A 57 10.80 -8.07 6.07
N ALA A 58 10.12 -7.14 5.40
CA ALA A 58 10.43 -5.71 5.48
C ALA A 58 10.25 -5.19 6.92
N SER A 59 9.18 -5.58 7.61
CA SER A 59 8.95 -5.24 9.02
C SER A 59 10.04 -5.82 9.92
N SER A 60 10.44 -7.08 9.72
CA SER A 60 11.53 -7.70 10.49
C SER A 60 12.86 -6.99 10.27
N ILE A 61 13.20 -6.65 9.02
CA ILE A 61 14.40 -5.85 8.70
C ILE A 61 14.33 -4.49 9.41
N SER A 62 13.19 -3.81 9.35
CA SER A 62 12.99 -2.51 10.00
C SER A 62 13.17 -2.58 11.53
N ILE A 63 12.56 -3.57 12.18
CA ILE A 63 12.73 -3.84 13.63
C ILE A 63 14.21 -4.11 13.94
N SER A 64 14.88 -4.94 13.13
CA SER A 64 16.30 -5.25 13.32
C SER A 64 17.19 -4.03 13.17
N MET A 65 16.90 -3.18 12.18
CA MET A 65 17.64 -1.94 11.95
C MET A 65 17.51 -0.97 13.12
N GLU A 66 16.28 -0.75 13.62
CA GLU A 66 16.04 0.19 14.73
C GLU A 66 16.57 -0.32 16.07
N LEU A 67 16.45 -1.62 16.38
CA LEU A 67 16.80 -2.14 17.70
C LEU A 67 18.22 -2.67 17.84
N PHE A 68 18.80 -3.26 16.78
CA PHE A 68 20.02 -4.05 16.91
C PHE A 68 21.18 -3.61 16.02
N ILE A 69 20.94 -2.95 14.88
CA ILE A 69 21.99 -2.67 13.88
C ILE A 69 22.36 -1.20 13.83
N SER A 70 21.37 -0.30 13.71
CA SER A 70 21.62 1.13 13.49
C SER A 70 22.07 1.91 14.73
N PRO A 71 21.64 1.57 15.97
CA PRO A 71 22.11 2.30 17.15
C PRO A 71 23.59 2.06 17.42
N ALA A 72 24.31 3.09 17.90
CA ALA A 72 25.74 2.99 18.24
C ALA A 72 26.04 1.86 19.24
N ARG A 73 25.05 1.51 20.07
CA ARG A 73 25.05 0.32 20.92
C ARG A 73 24.08 -0.71 20.33
N HIS A 74 24.59 -1.83 19.84
CA HIS A 74 23.77 -2.89 19.23
C HIS A 74 22.83 -3.60 20.24
N GLN A 75 23.01 -3.33 21.53
CA GLN A 75 22.17 -3.84 22.61
C GLN A 75 21.07 -2.82 22.92
N PRO A 76 19.77 -3.16 22.76
CA PRO A 76 18.67 -2.21 22.94
C PRO A 76 18.33 -1.91 24.40
N LEU A 77 18.84 -2.69 25.36
CA LEU A 77 18.59 -2.54 26.80
C LEU A 77 19.88 -2.24 27.55
N ASP A 78 19.78 -1.47 28.63
CA ASP A 78 20.88 -1.28 29.56
C ASP A 78 21.15 -2.55 30.39
N PRO A 79 22.32 -2.64 31.06
CA PRO A 79 22.66 -3.81 31.89
C PRO A 79 21.68 -4.11 33.02
N ASP A 80 20.90 -3.12 33.45
CA ASP A 80 19.82 -3.25 34.44
C ASP A 80 18.47 -3.67 33.83
N GLY A 81 18.41 -3.87 32.51
CA GLY A 81 17.22 -4.26 31.76
C GLY A 81 16.30 -3.11 31.36
N THR A 82 16.66 -1.85 31.68
CA THR A 82 15.87 -0.68 31.28
C THR A 82 16.12 -0.30 29.81
N ILE A 83 15.21 0.48 29.21
CA ILE A 83 15.41 1.04 27.87
C ILE A 83 16.21 2.35 28.02
N PRO A 84 17.43 2.45 27.45
CA PRO A 84 18.19 3.69 27.49
C PRO A 84 17.44 4.82 26.79
N SER A 85 17.58 6.05 27.28
CA SER A 85 16.90 7.22 26.70
C SER A 85 17.20 7.43 25.21
N THR A 86 18.41 7.10 24.78
CA THR A 86 18.85 7.17 23.37
C THR A 86 18.17 6.13 22.45
N HIS A 87 17.52 5.11 23.02
CA HIS A 87 16.85 4.04 22.27
C HIS A 87 15.33 4.16 22.27
N LEU A 88 14.73 5.08 23.04
CA LEU A 88 13.27 5.18 23.18
C LEU A 88 12.57 5.39 21.83
N HIS A 89 13.03 6.35 21.02
CA HIS A 89 12.47 6.57 19.68
C HIS A 89 12.64 5.36 18.75
N ASN A 90 13.70 4.58 18.91
CA ASN A 90 13.90 3.37 18.10
C ASN A 90 12.89 2.28 18.48
N PHE A 91 12.55 2.16 19.77
CA PHE A 91 11.47 1.27 20.23
C PHE A 91 10.10 1.71 19.71
N GLU A 92 9.81 3.02 19.72
CA GLU A 92 8.61 3.56 19.11
C GLU A 92 8.54 3.21 17.61
N HIS A 93 9.58 3.51 16.85
CA HIS A 93 9.66 3.16 15.42
C HIS A 93 9.51 1.65 15.16
N SER A 94 10.15 0.81 15.99
CA SER A 94 10.03 -0.65 15.89
C SER A 94 8.59 -1.12 16.14
N SER A 95 7.85 -0.42 17.00
CA SER A 95 6.44 -0.74 17.31
C SER A 95 5.52 -0.49 16.11
N ILE A 96 5.79 0.54 15.29
CA ILE A 96 5.08 0.73 14.01
C ILE A 96 5.28 -0.51 13.13
N SER A 97 6.53 -0.92 12.92
CA SER A 97 6.89 -2.05 12.08
C SER A 97 6.30 -3.38 12.59
N MET A 98 6.24 -3.53 13.91
CA MET A 98 5.60 -4.67 14.59
C MET A 98 4.11 -4.77 14.24
N THR A 99 3.37 -3.65 14.24
CA THR A 99 1.94 -3.69 13.88
C THR A 99 1.69 -4.08 12.43
N PHE A 100 2.55 -3.67 11.49
CA PHE A 100 2.48 -4.15 10.10
C PHE A 100 2.84 -5.64 9.96
N PHE A 101 3.79 -6.13 10.76
CA PHE A 101 4.10 -7.56 10.83
C PHE A 101 2.88 -8.34 11.36
N THR A 102 2.26 -7.87 12.45
CA THR A 102 1.04 -8.45 13.02
C THR A 102 -0.08 -8.48 12.00
N TYR A 103 -0.31 -7.38 11.26
CA TYR A 103 -1.25 -7.34 10.14
C TYR A 103 -0.99 -8.47 9.14
N ALA A 104 0.25 -8.58 8.64
CA ALA A 104 0.56 -9.56 7.62
C ALA A 104 0.43 -11.01 8.11
N ALA A 105 0.90 -11.30 9.32
CA ALA A 105 0.79 -12.63 9.93
C ALA A 105 -0.67 -13.03 10.13
N PHE A 106 -1.50 -12.15 10.70
CA PHE A 106 -2.92 -12.44 10.89
C PHE A 106 -3.70 -12.48 9.59
N ALA A 107 -3.33 -11.69 8.56
CA ALA A 107 -3.93 -11.80 7.24
C ALA A 107 -3.73 -13.22 6.64
N ILE A 108 -2.54 -13.82 6.83
CA ILE A 108 -2.28 -15.22 6.43
C ILE A 108 -3.15 -16.19 7.25
N ILE A 109 -3.18 -16.03 8.57
CA ILE A 109 -3.94 -16.91 9.48
C ILE A 109 -5.44 -16.86 9.15
N LEU A 110 -5.99 -15.65 8.99
CA LEU A 110 -7.40 -15.43 8.63
C LEU A 110 -7.71 -15.95 7.23
N ASP A 111 -6.76 -15.91 6.29
CA ASP A 111 -6.94 -16.53 4.97
C ASP A 111 -7.03 -18.06 5.05
N LYS A 112 -6.22 -18.69 5.91
CA LYS A 112 -6.19 -20.15 6.10
C LYS A 112 -7.40 -20.68 6.88
N ILE A 113 -7.77 -20.03 7.98
CA ILE A 113 -8.91 -20.45 8.82
C ILE A 113 -10.24 -20.06 8.15
N SER A 114 -10.24 -18.95 7.40
CA SER A 114 -11.38 -18.42 6.67
C SER A 114 -12.67 -18.24 7.49
N PRO A 115 -12.63 -17.56 8.66
CA PRO A 115 -13.84 -17.26 9.42
C PRO A 115 -14.78 -16.33 8.64
N LYS A 116 -16.08 -16.34 8.98
CA LYS A 116 -17.09 -15.47 8.34
C LYS A 116 -16.68 -13.99 8.31
N ALA A 117 -16.04 -13.51 9.38
CA ALA A 117 -15.61 -12.12 9.54
C ALA A 117 -14.18 -11.83 9.02
N LYS A 118 -13.56 -12.75 8.26
CA LYS A 118 -12.18 -12.65 7.74
C LYS A 118 -11.84 -11.27 7.17
N HIS A 119 -12.69 -10.75 6.28
CA HIS A 119 -12.45 -9.48 5.60
C HIS A 119 -12.41 -8.31 6.59
N SER A 120 -13.45 -8.18 7.42
CA SER A 120 -13.58 -7.13 8.42
C SER A 120 -12.46 -7.18 9.45
N LEU A 121 -12.07 -8.38 9.91
CA LEU A 121 -10.95 -8.56 10.83
C LEU A 121 -9.61 -8.17 10.20
N THR A 122 -9.38 -8.52 8.94
CA THR A 122 -8.13 -8.15 8.25
C THR A 122 -8.04 -6.63 8.04
N GLN A 123 -9.14 -5.98 7.65
CA GLN A 123 -9.25 -4.51 7.55
C GLN A 123 -9.06 -3.84 8.91
N PHE A 124 -9.63 -4.39 9.98
CA PHE A 124 -9.48 -3.87 11.34
C PHE A 124 -8.02 -3.87 11.78
N ILE A 125 -7.29 -4.97 11.59
CA ILE A 125 -5.87 -5.03 11.96
C ILE A 125 -5.04 -4.07 11.11
N ALA A 126 -5.34 -3.92 9.82
CA ALA A 126 -4.71 -2.92 8.97
C ALA A 126 -4.98 -1.48 9.45
N ALA A 127 -6.21 -1.19 9.88
CA ALA A 127 -6.57 0.10 10.46
C ALA A 127 -5.82 0.36 11.77
N VAL A 128 -5.66 -0.65 12.63
CA VAL A 128 -4.83 -0.55 13.84
C VAL A 128 -3.37 -0.25 13.48
N ALA A 129 -2.81 -0.86 12.42
CA ALA A 129 -1.46 -0.54 11.98
C ALA A 129 -1.32 0.92 11.50
N PHE A 130 -2.27 1.44 10.71
CA PHE A 130 -2.29 2.85 10.33
C PHE A 130 -2.53 3.80 11.52
N ALA A 131 -3.36 3.41 12.48
CA ALA A 131 -3.61 4.19 13.69
C ALA A 131 -2.35 4.26 14.57
N GLN A 132 -1.63 3.15 14.74
CA GLN A 132 -0.36 3.11 15.45
C GLN A 132 0.70 3.97 14.74
N GLN A 133 0.79 3.84 13.41
CA GLN A 133 1.67 4.67 12.59
C GLN A 133 1.36 6.16 12.79
N LEU A 134 0.08 6.56 12.71
CA LEU A 134 -0.36 7.94 12.93
C LEU A 134 0.01 8.44 14.34
N LEU A 135 -0.30 7.65 15.36
CA LEU A 135 -0.07 8.01 16.76
C LEU A 135 1.41 8.27 17.03
N LEU A 136 2.27 7.34 16.60
CA LEU A 136 3.70 7.45 16.84
C LEU A 136 4.33 8.56 15.99
N PHE A 137 3.91 8.77 14.74
CA PHE A 137 4.35 9.94 13.99
C PHE A 137 3.81 11.25 14.55
N HIS A 138 2.64 11.26 15.19
CA HIS A 138 2.11 12.46 15.84
C HIS A 138 2.97 12.87 17.03
N PHE A 139 3.28 11.92 17.93
CA PHE A 139 4.16 12.19 19.06
C PHE A 139 5.60 12.50 18.60
N HIS A 140 6.13 11.74 17.64
CA HIS A 140 7.44 12.02 17.05
C HIS A 140 7.51 13.41 16.37
N SER A 141 6.44 13.81 15.68
CA SER A 141 6.37 15.13 15.04
C SER A 141 6.17 16.27 16.04
N ALA A 142 5.62 16.00 17.23
CA ALA A 142 5.55 16.97 18.31
C ALA A 142 6.94 17.26 18.89
N ASP A 143 7.87 16.30 18.81
CA ASP A 143 9.28 16.48 19.18
C ASP A 143 10.03 17.33 18.12
N HIS A 144 9.62 17.27 16.85
CA HIS A 144 10.24 18.01 15.74
C HIS A 144 9.62 19.38 15.51
N MET A 145 10.19 20.43 16.11
CA MET A 145 9.80 21.81 15.82
C MET A 145 10.51 22.36 14.58
N GLY A 146 9.76 22.92 13.61
CA GLY A 146 10.35 23.63 12.46
C GLY A 146 10.01 23.02 11.11
N VAL A 147 11.02 22.78 10.27
CA VAL A 147 10.84 22.28 8.89
C VAL A 147 10.52 20.78 8.86
N GLU A 148 11.24 19.99 9.66
CA GLU A 148 11.01 18.53 9.80
C GLU A 148 9.59 18.24 10.32
N GLY A 149 9.13 18.96 11.34
CA GLY A 149 7.74 18.87 11.81
C GLY A 149 6.71 19.18 10.73
N GLN A 150 6.99 20.13 9.81
CA GLN A 150 6.09 20.41 8.69
C GLN A 150 6.00 19.22 7.72
N TYR A 151 7.12 18.56 7.43
CA TYR A 151 7.17 17.35 6.61
C TYR A 151 6.35 16.20 7.24
N HIS A 152 6.55 15.96 8.53
CA HIS A 152 5.82 14.91 9.26
C HIS A 152 4.34 15.22 9.44
N LEU A 153 3.97 16.48 9.67
CA LEU A 153 2.56 16.90 9.74
C LEU A 153 1.83 16.57 8.43
N LEU A 154 2.44 16.87 7.28
CA LEU A 154 1.86 16.53 5.99
C LEU A 154 1.78 15.02 5.77
N LEU A 155 2.79 14.25 6.20
CA LEU A 155 2.73 12.78 6.18
C LEU A 155 1.53 12.26 6.99
N GLN A 156 1.31 12.80 8.20
CA GLN A 156 0.18 12.42 9.06
C GLN A 156 -1.17 12.63 8.35
N THR A 157 -1.34 13.72 7.59
CA THR A 157 -2.58 13.93 6.83
C THR A 157 -2.85 12.80 5.83
N VAL A 158 -1.82 12.28 5.16
CA VAL A 158 -1.94 11.16 4.22
C VAL A 158 -2.21 9.85 4.97
N ILE A 159 -1.62 9.66 6.16
CA ILE A 159 -1.90 8.49 7.02
C ILE A 159 -3.36 8.51 7.50
N VAL A 160 -3.90 9.67 7.85
CA VAL A 160 -5.34 9.81 8.18
C VAL A 160 -6.21 9.35 7.02
N VAL A 161 -5.90 9.73 5.77
CA VAL A 161 -6.65 9.24 4.59
C VAL A 161 -6.58 7.72 4.47
N SER A 162 -5.39 7.11 4.66
CA SER A 162 -5.24 5.65 4.66
C SER A 162 -6.04 4.97 5.79
N LEU A 163 -6.01 5.53 6.99
CA LEU A 163 -6.75 5.02 8.15
C LEU A 163 -8.27 5.10 7.90
N THR A 164 -8.76 6.28 7.53
CA THR A 164 -10.20 6.51 7.28
C THR A 164 -10.71 5.60 6.18
N THR A 165 -10.01 5.50 5.04
CA THR A 165 -10.44 4.61 3.94
C THR A 165 -10.39 3.13 4.32
N THR A 166 -9.42 2.71 5.14
CA THR A 166 -9.36 1.34 5.67
C THR A 166 -10.55 1.05 6.59
N LEU A 167 -10.90 1.97 7.49
CA LEU A 167 -12.09 1.86 8.36
C LEU A 167 -13.39 1.86 7.54
N THR A 168 -13.52 2.78 6.58
CA THR A 168 -14.67 2.82 5.66
C THR A 168 -14.78 1.52 4.85
N GLY A 169 -13.66 0.88 4.51
CA GLY A 169 -13.62 -0.41 3.82
C GLY A 169 -14.27 -1.55 4.61
N ILE A 170 -14.40 -1.44 5.93
CA ILE A 170 -15.14 -2.42 6.75
C ILE A 170 -16.65 -2.33 6.47
N GLY A 171 -17.18 -1.11 6.38
CA GLY A 171 -18.61 -0.85 6.13
C GLY A 171 -18.99 -0.89 4.65
N LEU A 172 -18.07 -0.54 3.76
CA LEU A 172 -18.27 -0.47 2.31
C LEU A 172 -17.27 -1.37 1.55
N PRO A 173 -17.26 -2.69 1.80
CA PRO A 173 -16.23 -3.61 1.29
C PRO A 173 -16.23 -3.76 -0.25
N LYS A 174 -17.33 -3.38 -0.90
CA LYS A 174 -17.52 -3.48 -2.35
C LYS A 174 -17.26 -2.17 -3.10
N SER A 175 -16.87 -1.11 -2.40
CA SER A 175 -16.63 0.20 -3.02
C SER A 175 -15.24 0.26 -3.64
N PHE A 176 -15.17 0.33 -4.97
CA PHE A 176 -13.93 0.56 -5.71
C PHE A 176 -13.27 1.87 -5.28
N MET A 177 -14.03 2.95 -5.08
CA MET A 177 -13.47 4.25 -4.71
C MET A 177 -12.76 4.24 -3.36
N VAL A 178 -13.34 3.58 -2.36
CA VAL A 178 -12.71 3.44 -1.04
C VAL A 178 -11.35 2.74 -1.16
N SER A 179 -11.30 1.70 -1.98
CA SER A 179 -10.14 0.85 -2.11
C SER A 179 -9.07 1.42 -3.04
N PHE A 180 -9.48 2.18 -4.07
CA PHE A 180 -8.63 3.02 -4.90
C PHE A 180 -7.96 4.14 -4.09
N ILE A 181 -8.73 4.91 -3.32
CA ILE A 181 -8.19 6.01 -2.49
C ILE A 181 -7.22 5.45 -1.44
N ARG A 182 -7.56 4.32 -0.78
CA ARG A 182 -6.64 3.64 0.15
C ARG A 182 -5.32 3.27 -0.52
N SER A 183 -5.37 2.69 -1.72
CA SER A 183 -4.16 2.28 -2.45
C SER A 183 -3.31 3.50 -2.85
N LEU A 184 -3.97 4.56 -3.33
CA LEU A 184 -3.34 5.80 -3.72
C LEU A 184 -2.70 6.53 -2.53
N SER A 185 -3.37 6.55 -1.37
CA SER A 185 -2.82 7.16 -0.16
C SER A 185 -1.60 6.40 0.36
N VAL A 186 -1.62 5.06 0.34
CA VAL A 186 -0.45 4.22 0.68
C VAL A 186 0.71 4.48 -0.28
N LEU A 187 0.44 4.54 -1.59
CA LEU A 187 1.44 4.90 -2.60
C LEU A 187 2.05 6.28 -2.29
N TYR A 188 1.19 7.26 -1.97
CA TYR A 188 1.63 8.63 -1.71
C TYR A 188 2.41 8.79 -0.40
N GLN A 189 2.10 8.00 0.65
CA GLN A 189 2.97 7.92 1.82
C GLN A 189 4.39 7.51 1.42
N GLY A 190 4.52 6.52 0.53
CA GLY A 190 5.81 6.08 0.02
C GLY A 190 6.58 7.17 -0.72
N VAL A 191 5.91 7.84 -1.67
CA VAL A 191 6.49 8.99 -2.40
C VAL A 191 6.92 10.08 -1.44
N TRP A 192 6.07 10.44 -0.48
CA TRP A 192 6.35 11.53 0.45
C TRP A 192 7.50 11.21 1.41
N LEU A 193 7.59 9.98 1.92
CA LEU A 193 8.72 9.52 2.74
C LEU A 193 10.05 9.58 1.98
N ILE A 194 10.06 9.18 0.70
CA ILE A 194 11.27 9.28 -0.14
C ILE A 194 11.68 10.75 -0.31
N ILE A 195 10.73 11.62 -0.65
CA ILE A 195 10.98 13.06 -0.80
C ILE A 195 11.51 13.66 0.50
N MET A 196 10.83 13.40 1.62
CA MET A 196 11.24 13.85 2.95
C MET A 196 12.68 13.42 3.27
N GLY A 197 13.01 12.16 3.02
CA GLY A 197 14.35 11.62 3.20
C GLY A 197 15.42 12.41 2.44
N TYR A 198 15.22 12.66 1.15
CA TYR A 198 16.20 13.43 0.37
C TYR A 198 16.23 14.91 0.74
N MET A 199 15.07 15.54 0.90
CA MET A 199 14.97 16.98 1.09
C MET A 199 15.53 17.45 2.45
N ILE A 200 15.42 16.63 3.49
CA ILE A 200 15.93 16.97 4.82
C ILE A 200 17.43 16.66 4.90
N TRP A 201 17.87 15.46 4.49
CA TRP A 201 19.23 14.98 4.74
C TRP A 201 20.23 15.19 3.58
N THR A 202 19.85 15.90 2.52
CA THR A 202 20.78 16.27 1.43
C THR A 202 21.10 17.77 1.51
N PRO A 203 22.34 18.17 1.86
CA PRO A 203 22.69 19.59 2.08
C PRO A 203 22.35 20.53 0.92
N SER A 204 22.47 20.06 -0.32
CA SER A 204 22.16 20.86 -1.52
C SER A 204 20.66 21.09 -1.76
N LEU A 205 19.79 20.32 -1.11
CA LEU A 205 18.33 20.43 -1.22
C LEU A 205 17.70 21.24 -0.08
N VAL A 206 18.48 21.59 0.94
CA VAL A 206 18.01 22.41 2.07
C VAL A 206 17.69 23.82 1.58
N SER A 207 16.56 24.36 2.03
CA SER A 207 16.08 25.68 1.61
C SER A 207 17.07 26.79 2.00
N LYS A 208 17.17 27.83 1.14
CA LYS A 208 17.98 29.02 1.40
C LYS A 208 17.71 29.62 2.78
N GLY A 209 18.78 29.85 3.55
CA GLY A 209 18.70 30.38 4.92
C GLY A 209 18.47 29.30 5.98
N CYS A 210 18.43 28.03 5.59
CA CYS A 210 18.48 26.89 6.50
C CYS A 210 19.71 26.04 6.20
N PHE A 211 20.15 25.29 7.21
CA PHE A 211 21.35 24.47 7.18
C PHE A 211 21.15 23.22 8.05
N LEU A 212 21.90 22.18 7.73
CA LEU A 212 21.97 20.98 8.56
C LEU A 212 22.87 21.27 9.77
N HIS A 213 22.33 21.01 10.95
CA HIS A 213 23.02 21.16 12.22
C HIS A 213 23.03 19.82 12.96
N ASN A 214 24.12 19.52 13.65
CA ASN A 214 24.23 18.30 14.44
C ASN A 214 23.89 18.61 15.89
N GLU A 215 22.76 18.11 16.37
CA GLU A 215 22.32 18.20 17.77
C GLU A 215 22.33 16.80 18.38
N ASP A 216 23.14 16.59 19.42
CA ASP A 216 23.24 15.32 20.15
C ASP A 216 23.51 14.08 19.28
N GLY A 217 24.21 14.24 18.16
CA GLY A 217 24.50 13.16 17.21
C GLY A 217 23.48 12.99 16.09
N HIS A 218 22.49 13.88 16.00
CA HIS A 218 21.42 13.86 15.00
C HIS A 218 21.47 15.10 14.09
N GLN A 219 21.29 14.85 12.80
CA GLN A 219 21.23 15.90 11.79
C GLN A 219 19.81 16.48 11.73
N VAL A 220 19.66 17.73 12.15
CA VAL A 220 18.41 18.48 12.14
C VAL A 220 18.54 19.74 11.28
N VAL A 221 17.44 20.16 10.64
CA VAL A 221 17.43 21.37 9.81
C VAL A 221 17.11 22.59 10.68
N ARG A 222 18.08 23.49 10.83
CA ARG A 222 17.92 24.79 11.51
C ARG A 222 17.92 25.93 10.50
N CYS A 223 17.17 26.98 10.80
CA CYS A 223 17.06 28.17 9.94
C CYS A 223 17.58 29.41 10.66
N SER A 224 18.28 30.28 9.94
CA SER A 224 18.97 31.45 10.51
C SER A 224 18.02 32.59 10.92
N SER A 225 16.80 32.61 10.38
CA SER A 225 15.78 33.62 10.70
C SER A 225 14.37 33.03 10.61
N ASN A 226 13.40 33.71 11.24
CA ASN A 226 11.99 33.32 11.13
C ASN A 226 11.49 33.42 9.68
N GLU A 227 11.96 34.39 8.90
CA GLU A 227 11.61 34.51 7.47
C GLU A 227 12.11 33.30 6.66
N ALA A 228 13.34 32.84 6.91
CA ALA A 228 13.89 31.64 6.28
C ALA A 228 13.10 30.39 6.67
N LEU A 229 12.68 30.28 7.93
CA LEU A 229 11.84 29.18 8.41
C LEU A 229 10.46 29.17 7.73
N GLN A 230 9.79 30.32 7.63
CA GLN A 230 8.49 30.42 6.95
C GLN A 230 8.63 30.08 5.47
N ARG A 231 9.67 30.61 4.80
CA ARG A 231 9.99 30.25 3.42
C ARG A 231 10.17 28.74 3.27
N ALA A 232 10.94 28.10 4.14
CA ALA A 232 11.17 26.66 4.12
C ALA A 232 9.85 25.89 4.21
N LYS A 233 9.01 26.20 5.20
CA LYS A 233 7.68 25.59 5.38
C LYS A 233 6.78 25.78 4.17
N SER A 234 6.74 26.97 3.57
CA SER A 234 5.98 27.22 2.35
C SER A 234 6.49 26.38 1.18
N LEU A 235 7.80 26.20 1.02
CA LEU A 235 8.37 25.33 0.00
C LEU A 235 7.98 23.86 0.22
N VAL A 236 7.99 23.38 1.47
CA VAL A 236 7.49 22.02 1.79
C VAL A 236 6.03 21.86 1.32
N ASN A 237 5.17 22.84 1.63
CA ASN A 237 3.76 22.82 1.22
C ASN A 237 3.60 22.82 -0.30
N ILE A 238 4.41 23.61 -1.03
CA ILE A 238 4.39 23.66 -2.50
C ILE A 238 4.82 22.31 -3.08
N ILE A 239 5.92 21.73 -2.60
CA ILE A 239 6.41 20.42 -3.05
C ILE A 239 5.32 19.38 -2.83
N PHE A 240 4.74 19.31 -1.63
CA PHE A 240 3.63 18.41 -1.33
C PHE A 240 2.45 18.61 -2.28
N SER A 241 2.06 19.85 -2.56
CA SER A 241 0.94 20.14 -3.45
C SER A 241 1.22 19.67 -4.88
N TRP A 242 2.41 19.93 -5.40
CA TRP A 242 2.79 19.52 -6.75
C TRP A 242 2.95 18.01 -6.89
N THR A 243 3.53 17.34 -5.90
CA THR A 243 3.69 15.89 -5.92
C THR A 243 2.34 15.19 -5.77
N LEU A 244 1.41 15.75 -5.00
CA LEU A 244 0.03 15.27 -4.92
C LEU A 244 -0.67 15.37 -6.28
N ILE A 245 -0.58 16.53 -6.95
CA ILE A 245 -1.14 16.72 -8.30
C ILE A 245 -0.54 15.70 -9.27
N ALA A 246 0.78 15.51 -9.27
CA ALA A 246 1.45 14.55 -10.13
C ALA A 246 0.97 13.11 -9.89
N VAL A 247 0.80 12.71 -8.63
CA VAL A 247 0.30 11.37 -8.26
C VAL A 247 -1.17 11.19 -8.63
N ILE A 248 -1.99 12.24 -8.58
CA ILE A 248 -3.38 12.20 -9.09
C ILE A 248 -3.38 12.02 -10.60
N ILE A 249 -2.62 12.83 -11.34
CA ILE A 249 -2.52 12.72 -12.81
C ILE A 249 -2.05 11.30 -13.20
N PHE A 250 -1.01 10.80 -12.53
CA PHE A 250 -0.50 9.45 -12.73
C PHE A 250 -1.57 8.39 -12.48
N SER A 251 -2.30 8.46 -11.36
CA SER A 251 -3.30 7.45 -11.01
C SER A 251 -4.50 7.46 -11.97
N MET A 252 -4.93 8.63 -12.44
CA MET A 252 -5.98 8.75 -13.45
C MET A 252 -5.51 8.23 -14.81
N ALA A 253 -4.29 8.56 -15.23
CA ALA A 253 -3.72 8.02 -16.47
C ALA A 253 -3.57 6.50 -16.39
N LEU A 254 -3.06 5.97 -15.29
CA LEU A 254 -2.95 4.54 -15.04
C LEU A 254 -4.32 3.85 -15.10
N TYR A 255 -5.34 4.46 -14.47
CA TYR A 255 -6.72 3.96 -14.55
C TYR A 255 -7.20 3.86 -16.00
N LEU A 256 -7.10 4.93 -16.77
CA LEU A 256 -7.57 4.96 -18.17
C LEU A 256 -6.84 3.93 -19.04
N VAL A 257 -5.52 3.80 -18.88
CA VAL A 257 -4.71 2.82 -19.61
C VAL A 257 -5.15 1.40 -19.27
N LEU A 258 -5.26 1.06 -17.98
CA LEU A 258 -5.63 -0.29 -17.56
C LEU A 258 -7.10 -0.62 -17.86
N ALA A 259 -8.00 0.36 -17.74
CA ALA A 259 -9.40 0.21 -18.11
C ALA A 259 -9.54 -0.13 -19.59
N LYS A 260 -8.76 0.51 -20.47
CA LYS A 260 -8.74 0.17 -21.90
C LYS A 260 -8.16 -1.24 -22.12
N LEU A 261 -6.98 -1.52 -21.57
CA LEU A 261 -6.28 -2.79 -21.78
C LEU A 261 -7.05 -4.01 -21.27
N TYR A 262 -7.71 -3.90 -20.12
CA TYR A 262 -8.45 -5.00 -19.52
C TYR A 262 -9.93 -5.00 -19.87
N GLY A 263 -10.52 -3.86 -20.22
CA GLY A 263 -11.88 -3.78 -20.77
C GLY A 263 -11.99 -4.47 -22.12
N GLU A 264 -11.12 -4.13 -23.08
CA GLU A 264 -11.08 -4.79 -24.40
C GLU A 264 -10.87 -6.31 -24.27
N LYS A 265 -10.06 -6.73 -23.29
CA LYS A 265 -9.83 -8.16 -23.00
C LYS A 265 -11.09 -8.86 -22.48
N MET A 266 -11.88 -8.20 -21.64
CA MET A 266 -13.14 -8.78 -21.14
C MET A 266 -14.18 -8.91 -22.25
N ASP A 267 -14.27 -7.91 -23.13
CA ASP A 267 -15.18 -7.96 -24.28
C ASP A 267 -14.81 -9.13 -25.21
N TYR A 268 -13.51 -9.28 -25.52
CA TYR A 268 -13.01 -10.41 -26.31
C TYR A 268 -13.30 -11.78 -25.65
N LEU A 269 -13.09 -11.90 -24.32
CA LEU A 269 -13.36 -13.15 -23.61
C LEU A 269 -14.86 -13.47 -23.52
N THR A 270 -15.71 -12.45 -23.49
CA THR A 270 -17.17 -12.61 -23.48
C THR A 270 -17.64 -13.10 -24.85
N LEU A 271 -17.18 -12.45 -25.92
CA LEU A 271 -17.47 -12.86 -27.30
C LEU A 271 -17.01 -14.29 -27.58
N LYS A 272 -15.76 -14.63 -27.22
CA LYS A 272 -15.26 -16.00 -27.40
C LYS A 272 -16.10 -17.03 -26.64
N LYS A 273 -16.54 -16.70 -25.42
CA LYS A 273 -17.38 -17.61 -24.64
C LYS A 273 -18.76 -17.80 -25.27
N GLU A 274 -19.33 -16.74 -25.85
CA GLU A 274 -20.58 -16.82 -26.63
C GLU A 274 -20.40 -17.69 -27.88
N GLU A 275 -19.31 -17.51 -28.64
CA GLU A 275 -18.95 -18.36 -29.78
C GLU A 275 -18.74 -19.84 -29.38
N ASP A 276 -17.99 -20.11 -28.30
CA ASP A 276 -17.76 -21.47 -27.80
C ASP A 276 -19.09 -22.13 -27.35
N LEU A 277 -20.03 -21.36 -26.77
CA LEU A 277 -21.37 -21.82 -26.40
C LEU A 277 -22.26 -22.08 -27.62
N GLU A 278 -22.20 -21.25 -28.66
CA GLU A 278 -22.93 -21.46 -29.91
C GLU A 278 -22.45 -22.74 -30.62
N LEU A 279 -21.14 -22.98 -30.65
CA LEU A 279 -20.54 -24.21 -31.20
C LEU A 279 -20.96 -25.47 -30.42
N GLU A 280 -20.99 -25.42 -29.08
CA GLU A 280 -21.48 -26.56 -28.27
C GLU A 280 -22.96 -26.86 -28.55
N VAL A 281 -23.79 -25.83 -28.77
CA VAL A 281 -25.22 -26.01 -29.10
C VAL A 281 -25.41 -26.56 -30.53
N GLU A 282 -24.62 -26.11 -31.50
CA GLU A 282 -24.64 -26.64 -32.86
C GLU A 282 -24.21 -28.12 -32.89
N GLU A 283 -23.13 -28.49 -32.20
CA GLU A 283 -22.67 -29.89 -32.08
C GLU A 283 -23.71 -30.80 -31.40
N GLU A 284 -24.42 -30.32 -30.36
CA GLU A 284 -25.53 -31.07 -29.75
C GLU A 284 -26.73 -31.23 -30.70
N SER A 285 -26.99 -30.23 -31.55
CA SER A 285 -28.11 -30.27 -32.51
C SER A 285 -27.83 -31.23 -33.68
N ASP A 286 -26.63 -31.22 -34.23
CA ASP A 286 -26.19 -32.12 -35.30
C ASP A 286 -26.09 -33.57 -34.81
N GLY A 287 -25.67 -33.77 -33.55
CA GLY A 287 -25.70 -35.09 -32.90
C GLY A 287 -27.11 -35.66 -32.77
N PHE A 288 -28.13 -34.82 -32.59
CA PHE A 288 -29.53 -35.23 -32.48
C PHE A 288 -30.18 -35.52 -33.85
N GLU A 289 -29.76 -34.82 -34.92
CA GLU A 289 -30.19 -35.11 -36.29
C GLU A 289 -29.54 -36.39 -36.85
N SER A 290 -28.25 -36.61 -36.59
CA SER A 290 -27.55 -37.86 -36.96
C SER A 290 -28.18 -39.11 -36.30
N GLN A 291 -28.63 -39.00 -35.05
CA GLN A 291 -29.34 -40.09 -34.36
C GLN A 291 -30.76 -40.35 -34.91
N LYS A 292 -31.41 -39.33 -35.51
CA LYS A 292 -32.70 -39.46 -36.19
C LYS A 292 -32.55 -40.06 -37.58
N GLU A 293 -31.55 -39.66 -38.36
CA GLU A 293 -31.27 -40.26 -39.67
C GLU A 293 -30.84 -41.74 -39.53
N GLY A 294 -29.97 -42.07 -38.58
CA GLY A 294 -29.57 -43.46 -38.33
C GLY A 294 -30.72 -44.40 -37.93
N LYS A 295 -31.80 -43.86 -37.33
CA LYS A 295 -33.04 -44.61 -37.05
C LYS A 295 -34.00 -44.66 -38.22
N LEU A 296 -33.94 -43.70 -39.16
CA LEU A 296 -34.80 -43.68 -40.34
C LEU A 296 -34.33 -44.69 -41.40
N TYR A 297 -33.01 -44.88 -41.56
CA TYR A 297 -32.45 -45.87 -42.49
C TYR A 297 -32.54 -47.33 -42.01
N ALA A 298 -32.71 -47.57 -40.70
CA ALA A 298 -32.87 -48.93 -40.15
C ALA A 298 -34.31 -49.49 -40.25
N VAL A 299 -35.27 -48.71 -40.75
CA VAL A 299 -36.70 -49.09 -40.83
C VAL A 299 -37.16 -49.34 -42.28
N MET A 300 -36.26 -49.22 -43.26
CA MET A 300 -36.61 -49.32 -44.69
C MET A 300 -36.14 -50.58 -45.43
N ASP A 301 -35.63 -51.60 -44.74
CA ASP A 301 -35.41 -52.94 -45.33
C ASP A 301 -36.41 -53.94 -44.76
N ILE A 302 -37.59 -54.03 -45.39
CA ILE A 302 -38.48 -55.19 -45.36
C ILE A 302 -38.70 -55.61 -46.80
N GLU A 303 -38.10 -56.73 -47.20
CA GLU A 303 -38.80 -57.88 -47.79
C GLU A 303 -37.95 -59.16 -47.63
#